data_AF-A0AAV7N196-F1
#
_entry.id   AF-A0AAV7N196-F1
#
_cell.length_a   1.000
_cell.length_b   1.000
_cell.length_c   1.000
_cell.angle_alpha   90.00
_cell.angle_beta   90.00
_cell.angle_gamma   90.00
#
_symmetry.space_group_name_H-M   'P 1'
#
loop_
_entity.id
_entity.type
_entity.pdbx_description
1 polymer ?
#
loop_
_entity_poly.entity_id
_entity_poly.type
_entity_poly.pdbx_seq_one_letter_code
_entity_poly.pdbx_strand_id
1 'polypeptide(L)'
;AKCFRGKKVHGEFDIRVEQAEFSEINLVAHADGTYAVDMQVLRNNVKVVRSFRPDFVLIRQHSYSMAENEDFRSLIIGMQYAGIPSVNSLESIYNFCDKPWV
;
A
#
# COMPACT_ATOMS: atom_id res chain seq x y z
N ALA A 1 7.81 -3.57 11.06
CA ALA A 1 9.29 -3.46 10.96
C ALA A 1 10.07 -4.61 11.62
N LYS A 2 9.85 -4.97 12.90
CA LYS A 2 10.70 -5.93 13.67
C LYS A 2 10.97 -7.27 12.94
N CYS A 3 9.95 -7.86 12.32
CA CYS A 3 10.07 -9.15 11.62
C CYS A 3 11.00 -9.13 10.39
N PHE A 4 11.19 -7.96 9.78
CA PHE A 4 12.07 -7.77 8.62
C PHE A 4 13.45 -7.20 9.01
N ARG A 5 13.71 -6.96 10.29
CA ARG A 5 14.98 -6.41 10.75
C ARG A 5 16.13 -7.37 10.40
N GLY A 6 17.14 -6.85 9.70
CA GLY A 6 18.32 -7.62 9.28
C GLY A 6 18.03 -8.62 8.15
N LYS A 7 16.81 -8.64 7.61
CA LYS A 7 16.50 -9.41 6.40
C LYS A 7 17.04 -8.66 5.19
N LYS A 8 17.65 -9.40 4.27
CA LYS A 8 18.24 -8.89 3.04
C LYS A 8 17.74 -9.67 1.84
N VAL A 9 17.51 -8.98 0.72
CA VAL A 9 17.26 -9.60 -0.59
C VAL A 9 18.60 -10.00 -1.19
N HIS A 10 18.71 -11.25 -1.65
CA HIS A 10 19.96 -11.87 -2.13
C HIS A 10 21.14 -11.80 -1.14
N GLY A 11 20.87 -11.57 0.15
CA GLY A 11 21.92 -11.42 1.16
C GLY A 11 22.66 -10.08 1.14
N GLU A 12 22.30 -9.17 0.23
CA GLU A 12 23.03 -7.91 0.00
C GLU A 12 22.15 -6.69 0.29
N PHE A 13 20.96 -6.64 -0.31
CA PHE A 13 20.09 -5.47 -0.28
C PHE A 13 19.22 -5.45 0.97
N ASP A 14 19.37 -4.41 1.78
CA ASP A 14 18.55 -4.23 2.99
C ASP A 14 17.09 -3.91 2.67
N ILE A 15 16.18 -4.48 3.47
CA ILE A 15 14.75 -4.21 3.34
C ILE A 15 14.37 -3.03 4.25
N ARG A 16 13.97 -1.91 3.65
CA ARG A 16 13.33 -0.80 4.36
C ARG A 16 11.83 -1.07 4.46
N VAL A 17 11.27 -0.96 5.66
CA VAL A 17 9.84 -1.18 5.92
C VAL A 17 9.16 0.12 6.27
N GLU A 18 8.23 0.55 5.41
CA GLU A 18 7.22 1.55 5.71
C GLU A 18 5.90 0.83 6.06
N GLN A 19 5.12 1.36 7.00
CA GLN A 19 3.87 0.77 7.45
C GLN A 19 2.87 1.88 7.77
N ALA A 20 1.64 1.75 7.25
CA ALA A 20 0.52 2.66 7.46
C ALA A 20 -0.81 1.90 7.24
N GLU A 21 -1.90 2.46 7.72
CA GLU A 21 -3.26 2.02 7.38
C GLU A 21 -3.71 2.61 6.03
N PHE A 22 -4.71 2.00 5.39
CA PHE A 22 -5.28 2.55 4.15
C PHE A 22 -5.83 3.98 4.31
N SER A 23 -6.38 4.29 5.48
CA SER A 23 -6.91 5.61 5.84
C SER A 23 -5.82 6.70 5.93
N GLU A 24 -4.56 6.30 6.05
CA GLU A 24 -3.41 7.21 6.21
C GLU A 24 -2.67 7.45 4.89
N ILE A 25 -3.04 6.78 3.80
CA ILE A 25 -2.30 6.85 2.55
C ILE A 25 -3.14 7.36 1.37
N ASN A 26 -2.43 7.94 0.41
CA ASN A 26 -2.94 8.24 -0.92
C ASN A 26 -1.85 7.93 -1.95
N LEU A 27 -2.17 7.95 -3.25
CA LEU A 27 -1.17 7.76 -4.29
C LEU A 27 -1.48 8.58 -5.53
N VAL A 28 -0.43 8.86 -6.30
CA VAL A 28 -0.50 9.30 -7.69
C VAL A 28 0.29 8.32 -8.55
N ALA A 29 -0.25 7.97 -9.72
CA ALA A 29 0.40 7.07 -10.67
C ALA A 29 0.18 7.56 -12.11
N HIS A 30 1.21 7.42 -12.94
CA HIS A 30 1.25 7.87 -14.33
C HIS A 30 1.55 6.70 -15.26
N ALA A 31 1.05 6.78 -16.50
CA ALA A 31 1.20 5.71 -17.51
C ALA A 31 2.65 5.44 -17.93
N ASP A 32 3.56 6.37 -17.66
CA ASP A 32 5.00 6.25 -17.94
C ASP A 32 5.76 5.46 -16.85
N GLY A 33 5.06 4.96 -15.83
CA GLY A 33 5.64 4.20 -14.72
C GLY A 33 6.17 5.08 -13.57
N THR A 34 5.96 6.39 -13.62
CA THR A 34 6.19 7.28 -12.47
C THR A 34 5.00 7.22 -11.51
N TYR A 35 5.28 7.16 -10.21
CA TYR A 35 4.26 7.14 -9.17
C TYR A 35 4.87 7.54 -7.83
N ALA A 36 4.01 7.93 -6.89
CA ALA A 36 4.35 8.18 -5.50
C ALA A 36 3.20 7.75 -4.59
N VAL A 37 3.54 7.19 -3.43
CA VAL A 37 2.62 6.92 -2.33
C VAL A 37 2.86 7.96 -1.25
N ASP A 38 1.81 8.69 -0.90
CA ASP A 38 1.81 9.69 0.15
C ASP A 38 1.26 9.07 1.42
N MET A 39 1.97 9.21 2.54
CA MET A 39 1.54 8.77 3.86
C MET A 39 1.41 9.99 4.77
N GLN A 40 0.21 10.16 5.33
CA GLN A 40 -0.09 11.11 6.36
C GLN A 40 0.31 10.54 7.72
N VAL A 41 1.16 11.26 8.45
CA VAL A 41 1.57 10.91 9.81
C VAL A 41 1.42 12.09 10.75
N LEU A 42 1.11 11.79 12.02
CA LEU A 42 1.11 12.79 13.09
C LEU A 42 2.52 12.92 13.68
N ARG A 43 3.09 14.13 13.62
CA ARG A 43 4.36 14.46 14.25
C ARG A 43 4.16 15.69 15.12
N ASN A 44 4.34 15.54 16.43
CA ASN A 44 4.10 16.60 17.42
C ASN A 44 2.70 17.24 17.26
N ASN A 45 1.66 16.43 17.08
CA ASN A 45 0.27 16.85 16.79
C ASN A 45 0.06 17.62 15.47
N VAL A 46 1.08 17.74 14.63
CA VAL A 46 0.95 18.30 13.28
C VAL A 46 0.82 17.15 12.28
N LYS A 47 -0.18 17.23 11.41
CA LYS A 47 -0.33 16.32 10.26
C LYS A 47 0.73 16.68 9.22
N VAL A 48 1.63 15.75 8.94
CA VAL A 48 2.70 15.90 7.93
C VAL A 48 2.54 14.78 6.91
N VAL A 49 2.76 15.11 5.64
CA VAL A 49 2.76 14.13 4.54
C VAL A 49 4.21 13.79 4.18
N ARG A 50 4.47 12.50 4.01
CA ARG A 50 5.74 11.98 3.47
C ARG A 50 5.43 11.13 2.25
N SER A 51 6.16 11.35 1.17
CA SER A 51 6.04 10.56 -0.05
C SER A 51 7.16 9.54 -0.16
N PHE A 52 6.86 8.36 -0.69
CA PHE A 52 7.85 7.33 -1.02
C PHE A 52 7.38 6.49 -2.22
N ARG A 53 8.30 5.71 -2.78
CA ARG A 53 8.05 4.83 -3.93
C ARG A 53 8.31 3.38 -3.50
N PRO A 54 7.28 2.62 -3.09
CA PRO A 54 7.47 1.24 -2.63
C PRO A 54 7.80 0.28 -3.78
N ASP A 55 8.86 -0.51 -3.64
CA ASP A 55 9.21 -1.57 -4.61
C ASP A 55 8.31 -2.81 -4.51
N PHE A 56 7.61 -2.97 -3.38
CA PHE A 56 6.74 -4.09 -3.08
C PHE A 56 5.70 -3.68 -2.01
N VAL A 57 4.50 -4.26 -2.04
CA VAL A 57 3.48 -4.04 -1.01
C VAL A 57 2.97 -5.34 -0.38
N LEU A 58 2.77 -5.34 0.94
CA LEU A 58 2.14 -6.43 1.68
C LEU A 58 0.83 -5.90 2.30
N ILE A 59 -0.30 -6.38 1.81
CA ILE A 59 -1.62 -5.90 2.23
C ILE A 59 -2.17 -6.81 3.33
N ARG A 60 -2.44 -6.23 4.51
CA ARG A 60 -2.92 -6.94 5.72
C ARG A 60 -4.23 -6.37 6.28
N GLN A 61 -4.82 -5.40 5.59
CA GLN A 61 -6.08 -4.75 5.95
C GLN A 61 -7.14 -5.06 4.89
N HIS A 62 -8.41 -5.03 5.27
CA HIS A 62 -9.50 -5.11 4.30
C HIS A 62 -9.47 -3.87 3.39
N SER A 63 -9.43 -4.10 2.07
CA SER A 63 -9.45 -3.04 1.06
C SER A 63 -10.85 -2.46 0.81
N TYR A 64 -11.88 -3.11 1.33
CA TYR A 64 -13.27 -2.69 1.16
C TYR A 64 -14.17 -3.16 2.30
N SER A 65 -15.06 -2.27 2.71
CA SER A 65 -16.21 -2.51 3.57
C SER A 65 -17.30 -1.50 3.20
N MET A 66 -18.57 -1.84 3.45
CA MET A 66 -19.70 -0.94 3.21
C MET A 66 -19.88 0.11 4.31
N ALA A 67 -19.09 0.05 5.39
CA ALA A 67 -19.09 1.08 6.42
C ALA A 67 -18.52 2.41 5.88
N GLU A 68 -18.88 3.50 6.55
CA GLU A 68 -18.45 4.84 6.16
C GLU A 68 -16.91 4.95 6.17
N ASN A 69 -16.35 5.50 5.10
CA ASN A 69 -14.90 5.71 4.92
C ASN A 69 -14.04 4.43 4.89
N GLU A 70 -14.62 3.26 4.58
CA GLU A 70 -13.88 1.99 4.45
C GLU A 70 -13.84 1.44 3.00
N ASP A 71 -13.93 2.32 2.00
CA ASP A 71 -13.74 1.96 0.58
C ASP A 71 -12.36 2.41 0.08
N PHE A 72 -11.42 1.46 0.01
CA PHE A 72 -10.04 1.69 -0.41
C PHE A 72 -9.73 1.05 -1.77
N ARG A 73 -10.75 0.65 -2.54
CA ARG A 73 -10.57 -0.03 -3.83
C ARG A 73 -9.80 0.82 -4.83
N SER A 74 -9.94 2.14 -4.79
CA SER A 74 -9.18 3.07 -5.62
C SER A 74 -7.67 2.99 -5.39
N LEU A 75 -7.23 2.75 -4.15
CA LEU A 75 -5.81 2.55 -3.83
C LEU A 75 -5.31 1.23 -4.43
N ILE A 76 -6.11 0.17 -4.41
CA ILE A 76 -5.76 -1.11 -5.05
C ILE A 76 -5.58 -0.93 -6.56
N ILE A 77 -6.54 -0.25 -7.21
CA ILE A 77 -6.47 0.08 -8.64
C ILE A 77 -5.24 0.94 -8.93
N GLY A 78 -4.97 1.96 -8.11
CA GLY A 78 -3.82 2.84 -8.28
C GLY A 78 -2.48 2.14 -8.14
N MET A 79 -2.35 1.22 -7.17
CA MET A 79 -1.16 0.38 -7.02
C MET A 79 -0.97 -0.57 -8.21
N GLN A 80 -2.07 -1.11 -8.76
CA GLN A 80 -2.02 -1.97 -9.95
C GLN A 80 -1.60 -1.16 -11.18
N TYR A 81 -2.13 0.06 -11.32
CA TYR A 81 -1.78 0.99 -12.39
C TYR A 81 -0.30 1.40 -12.32
N ALA A 82 0.23 1.61 -11.12
CA ALA A 82 1.66 1.87 -10.88
C ALA A 82 2.56 0.63 -11.11
N GLY A 83 1.99 -0.56 -11.32
CA GLY A 83 2.74 -1.79 -11.53
C GLY A 83 3.48 -2.30 -10.28
N ILE A 84 2.97 -2.00 -9.07
CA ILE A 84 3.64 -2.37 -7.81
C ILE A 84 3.37 -3.85 -7.51
N PRO A 85 4.41 -4.69 -7.37
CA PRO A 85 4.24 -6.09 -6.95
C PRO A 85 3.66 -6.20 -5.53
N SER A 86 2.80 -7.18 -5.29
CA SER A 86 2.04 -7.31 -4.04
C SER A 86 1.90 -8.75 -3.53
N VAL A 87 1.73 -8.90 -2.22
CA VAL A 87 1.18 -10.09 -1.57
C VAL A 87 -0.09 -9.74 -0.76
N ASN A 88 -1.23 -10.39 -1.00
CA ASN A 88 -1.54 -11.21 -2.18
C ASN A 88 -1.51 -10.35 -3.48
N SER A 89 -1.67 -10.95 -4.66
CA SER A 89 -1.72 -10.17 -5.91
C SER A 89 -2.83 -9.12 -5.83
N LEU A 90 -2.57 -7.91 -6.35
CA LEU A 90 -3.55 -6.81 -6.33
C LEU A 90 -4.85 -7.19 -7.04
N GLU A 91 -4.76 -7.98 -8.11
CA GLU A 91 -5.91 -8.59 -8.78
C GLU A 91 -6.76 -9.43 -7.82
N SER A 92 -6.14 -10.34 -7.05
CA SER A 92 -6.88 -11.16 -6.09
C SER A 92 -7.52 -10.31 -4.99
N ILE A 93 -6.81 -9.28 -4.50
CA ILE A 93 -7.31 -8.38 -3.46
C ILE A 93 -8.51 -7.58 -3.98
N TYR A 94 -8.45 -7.10 -5.22
CA TYR A 94 -9.56 -6.41 -5.86
C TYR A 94 -10.78 -7.33 -5.98
N ASN A 95 -10.59 -8.57 -6.47
CA ASN A 95 -11.67 -9.54 -6.59
C ASN A 95 -12.27 -9.93 -5.23
N PHE A 96 -11.47 -9.96 -4.15
CA PHE A 96 -11.96 -10.26 -2.80
C PHE A 96 -12.79 -9.14 -2.14
N CYS A 97 -13.02 -8.02 -2.83
CA CYS A 97 -13.85 -6.93 -2.30
C CYS A 97 -15.35 -7.26 -2.30
N ASP A 98 -15.80 -8.29 -3.00
CA ASP A 98 -17.18 -8.77 -2.95
C ASP A 98 -17.19 -10.22 -2.43
N LYS A 99 -17.81 -10.45 -1.26
CA LYS A 99 -17.83 -11.78 -0.64
C LYS A 99 -18.60 -12.80 -1.49
N PRO A 100 -19.83 -12.52 -1.97
CA PRO A 100 -20.53 -13.36 -2.93
C PRO A 100 -19.79 -13.66 -4.25
N TRP A 101 -18.85 -12.82 -4.66
CA TRP A 101 -18.07 -13.06 -5.88
C TRP A 101 -17.03 -14.19 -5.72
N VAL A 102 -16.58 -14.44 -4.49
CA VAL A 102 -15.57 -15.47 -4.14
C VAL A 102 -16.24 -16.74 -3.64
#